data_AF-M0MHS6-F1
#
_entry.id   AF-M0MHS6-F1
#
_cell.length_a   1.000
_cell.length_b   1.000
_cell.length_c   1.000
_cell.angle_alpha   90.00
_cell.angle_beta   90.00
_cell.angle_gamma   90.00
#
_symmetry.space_group_name_H-M   'P 1'
#
loop_
_entity.id
_entity.type
_entity.pdbx_description
1 polymer ?
#
loop_
_entity_poly.entity_id
_entity_poly.type
_entity_poly.pdbx_seq_one_letter_code
_entity_poly.pdbx_strand_id
1 'polypeptide(L)'
;MPAGDPGASRPAGVAGLSGAEADLIEAFVPHAVAEAGGFAGYRDNATATISPLDRLEDLTLPALADIEGGIERYMDARERAAELDEKIKRTDDLIDEIVYEL
;
A
#
# COMPACT_ATOMS: atom_id res chain seq x y z
N MET A 1 -16.85 21.05 -16.29
CA MET A 1 -16.52 20.95 -14.86
C MET A 1 -15.74 19.66 -14.66
N PRO A 2 -14.40 19.66 -14.68
CA PRO A 2 -13.65 18.49 -14.25
C PRO A 2 -13.65 18.45 -12.71
N ALA A 3 -13.99 17.29 -12.15
CA ALA A 3 -13.89 17.04 -10.72
C ALA A 3 -12.44 17.18 -10.27
N GLY A 4 -12.22 17.87 -9.16
CA GLY A 4 -10.92 18.01 -8.54
C GLY A 4 -10.42 16.65 -8.05
N ASP A 5 -9.20 16.32 -8.45
CA ASP A 5 -8.38 15.21 -7.96
C ASP A 5 -8.16 15.40 -6.43
N PRO A 6 -8.74 14.54 -5.55
CA PRO A 6 -8.44 14.59 -4.14
C PRO A 6 -7.10 13.89 -3.92
N GLY A 7 -6.02 14.63 -4.15
CA GLY A 7 -4.67 14.19 -3.87
C GLY A 7 -4.45 13.97 -2.38
N ALA A 8 -4.82 12.79 -1.88
CA ALA A 8 -4.08 12.16 -0.79
C ALA A 8 -2.63 12.02 -1.26
N SER A 9 -1.70 12.48 -0.42
CA SER A 9 -0.27 12.56 -0.69
C SER A 9 0.29 11.25 -1.27
N ARG A 10 0.38 11.14 -2.61
CA ARG A 10 1.05 10.01 -3.29
C ARG A 10 2.53 10.04 -2.89
N PRO A 11 3.06 9.05 -2.14
CA PRO A 11 4.51 8.95 -1.95
C PRO A 11 5.17 8.78 -3.33
N ALA A 12 6.34 9.39 -3.49
CA ALA A 12 7.01 9.60 -4.77
C ALA A 12 6.94 8.36 -5.68
N GLY A 13 6.22 8.49 -6.80
CA GLY A 13 6.15 7.45 -7.81
C GLY A 13 7.56 7.02 -8.20
N VAL A 14 7.80 5.71 -8.16
CA VAL A 14 9.09 5.16 -8.59
C VAL A 14 9.26 5.53 -10.06
N ALA A 15 10.30 6.29 -10.37
CA ALA A 15 10.43 6.92 -11.68
C ALA A 15 10.50 5.85 -12.78
N GLY A 16 9.51 5.85 -13.69
CA GLY A 16 9.48 4.95 -14.86
C GLY A 16 8.43 3.83 -14.83
N LEU A 17 7.59 3.73 -13.79
CA LEU A 17 6.48 2.77 -13.75
C LEU A 17 5.13 3.43 -14.07
N SER A 18 4.22 2.66 -14.65
CA SER A 18 2.80 3.02 -14.74
C SER A 18 2.16 3.05 -13.35
N GLY A 19 1.05 3.79 -13.20
CA GLY A 19 0.36 3.90 -11.91
C GLY A 19 0.00 2.53 -11.31
N ALA A 20 -0.54 1.63 -12.14
CA ALA A 20 -0.93 0.30 -11.70
C ALA A 20 0.27 -0.60 -11.32
N GLU A 21 1.43 -0.43 -11.95
CA GLU A 21 2.67 -1.12 -11.52
C GLU A 21 3.18 -0.59 -10.18
N ALA A 22 3.10 0.72 -9.94
CA ALA A 22 3.45 1.30 -8.65
C ALA A 22 2.51 0.81 -7.54
N ASP A 23 1.20 0.78 -7.80
CA ASP A 23 0.18 0.29 -6.88
C ASP A 23 0.40 -1.20 -6.53
N LEU A 24 0.77 -1.99 -7.54
CA LEU A 24 1.12 -3.39 -7.34
C LEU A 24 2.30 -3.55 -6.38
N ILE A 25 3.38 -2.81 -6.63
CA ILE A 25 4.58 -2.87 -5.78
C ILE A 25 4.25 -2.43 -4.35
N GLU A 26 3.50 -1.33 -4.20
CA GLU A 26 3.13 -0.79 -2.89
C GLU A 26 2.26 -1.76 -2.08
N ALA A 27 1.32 -2.45 -2.72
CA ALA A 27 0.47 -3.42 -2.04
C ALA A 27 1.18 -4.76 -1.79
N PHE A 28 1.94 -5.26 -2.76
CA PHE A 28 2.44 -6.63 -2.77
C PHE A 28 3.76 -6.78 -2.04
N VAL A 29 4.71 -5.84 -2.18
CA VAL A 29 6.05 -5.97 -1.58
C VAL A 29 6.00 -6.00 -0.05
N PRO A 30 5.29 -5.09 0.64
CA PRO A 30 5.21 -5.13 2.11
C PRO A 30 4.59 -6.43 2.62
N HIS A 31 3.59 -6.96 1.90
CA HIS A 31 2.98 -8.24 2.24
C HIS A 31 3.95 -9.40 2.04
N ALA A 32 4.67 -9.44 0.92
CA ALA A 32 5.64 -10.49 0.64
C ALA A 32 6.82 -10.51 1.63
N VAL A 33 7.23 -9.33 2.12
CA VAL A 33 8.22 -9.21 3.19
C VAL A 33 7.67 -9.68 4.53
N ALA A 34 6.42 -9.31 4.87
CA ALA A 34 5.79 -9.65 6.14
C ALA A 34 5.42 -11.15 6.28
N GLU A 35 5.06 -11.81 5.18
CA GLU A 35 4.66 -13.23 5.16
C GLU A 35 5.83 -14.17 5.55
N ALA A 36 7.06 -13.66 5.62
CA ALA A 36 8.28 -14.29 6.15
C ALA A 36 8.33 -15.82 5.98
N GLY A 37 8.94 -16.30 4.89
CA GLY A 37 9.05 -17.76 4.67
C GLY A 37 9.30 -18.21 3.24
N GLY A 38 9.74 -17.33 2.34
CA GLY A 38 9.88 -17.67 0.92
C GLY A 38 8.66 -17.30 0.07
N PHE A 39 7.69 -16.54 0.60
CA PHE A 39 6.57 -16.05 -0.19
C PHE A 39 7.08 -15.17 -1.34
N ALA A 40 6.56 -15.42 -2.55
CA ALA A 40 7.03 -14.77 -3.77
C ALA A 40 8.56 -14.84 -3.98
N GLY A 41 9.24 -15.84 -3.41
CA GLY A 41 10.70 -15.96 -3.48
C GLY A 41 11.47 -15.10 -2.46
N TYR A 42 10.80 -14.25 -1.68
CA TYR A 42 11.46 -13.42 -0.67
C TYR A 42 11.94 -14.24 0.54
N ARG A 43 13.24 -14.18 0.82
CA ARG A 43 13.87 -14.91 1.93
C ARG A 43 14.31 -13.93 3.01
N ASP A 44 13.65 -13.97 4.15
CA ASP A 44 13.93 -13.03 5.23
C ASP A 44 15.26 -13.32 5.97
N ASN A 45 15.76 -14.56 5.88
CA ASN A 45 17.02 -15.00 6.46
C ASN A 45 18.23 -14.60 5.60
N ALA A 46 18.92 -13.53 5.99
CA ALA A 46 20.22 -13.16 5.45
C ALA A 46 21.28 -14.19 5.91
N THR A 47 21.82 -14.97 4.97
CA THR A 47 23.20 -15.45 5.14
C THR A 47 24.11 -14.27 4.80
N ALA A 48 25.26 -14.12 5.47
CA ALA A 48 26.08 -12.90 5.50
C ALA A 48 26.60 -12.38 4.12
N THR A 49 26.18 -12.98 3.01
CA THR A 49 26.67 -12.73 1.65
C THR A 49 25.62 -12.06 0.75
N ILE A 50 24.33 -12.08 1.10
CA ILE A 50 23.27 -11.50 0.26
C ILE A 50 22.74 -10.19 0.85
N SER A 51 22.67 -9.14 0.06
CA SER A 51 22.19 -7.83 0.53
C SER A 51 20.65 -7.79 0.57
N PRO A 52 20.05 -6.85 1.31
CA PRO A 52 18.60 -6.61 1.27
C PRO A 52 18.07 -6.28 -0.13
N LEU A 53 18.87 -5.59 -0.96
CA LEU A 53 18.47 -5.23 -2.33
C LEU A 53 18.42 -6.48 -3.22
N ASP A 54 19.45 -7.33 -3.16
CA ASP A 54 19.48 -8.58 -3.94
C ASP A 54 18.26 -9.47 -3.65
N ARG A 55 17.80 -9.47 -2.39
CA ARG A 55 16.62 -10.22 -1.97
C ARG A 55 15.30 -9.63 -2.45
N LEU A 56 15.24 -8.32 -2.65
CA LEU A 56 14.10 -7.65 -3.28
C LEU A 56 14.10 -7.87 -4.79
N GLU A 57 15.27 -7.94 -5.43
CA GLU A 57 15.41 -8.26 -6.86
C GLU A 57 14.99 -9.71 -7.16
N ASP A 58 15.19 -10.64 -6.23
CA ASP A 58 14.73 -12.04 -6.32
C ASP A 58 13.21 -12.21 -6.13
N LEU A 59 12.49 -11.14 -5.77
CA LEU A 59 11.04 -11.18 -5.57
C LEU A 59 10.32 -11.42 -6.90
N THR A 60 9.51 -12.48 -6.93
CA THR A 60 8.63 -12.77 -8.07
C THR A 60 7.34 -11.98 -7.96
N LEU A 61 7.22 -10.93 -8.76
CA LEU A 61 5.97 -10.17 -8.89
C LEU A 61 5.01 -10.83 -9.89
N PRO A 62 3.70 -10.85 -9.58
CA PRO A 62 2.69 -11.27 -10.57
C PRO A 62 2.66 -10.29 -11.76
N ALA A 63 2.33 -10.79 -12.95
CA ALA A 63 2.18 -9.93 -14.12
C ALA A 63 0.93 -9.06 -13.98
N LEU A 64 1.04 -7.77 -14.34
CA LEU A 64 -0.06 -6.82 -14.19
C LEU A 64 -1.34 -7.27 -14.91
N ALA A 65 -1.20 -7.86 -16.10
CA ALA A 65 -2.32 -8.36 -16.89
C ALA A 65 -3.14 -9.45 -16.18
N ASP A 66 -2.54 -10.21 -15.26
CA ASP A 66 -3.24 -11.28 -14.53
C ASP A 66 -4.08 -10.75 -13.36
N ILE A 67 -3.84 -9.50 -12.94
CA ILE A 67 -4.40 -8.92 -11.71
C ILE A 67 -4.98 -7.52 -11.88
N GLU A 68 -5.06 -7.00 -13.11
CA GLU A 68 -5.52 -5.65 -13.42
C GLU A 68 -6.86 -5.31 -12.76
N GLY A 69 -7.88 -6.18 -12.91
CA GLY A 69 -9.17 -6.00 -12.23
C GLY A 69 -9.17 -6.32 -10.73
N GLY A 70 -8.11 -6.93 -10.20
CA GLY A 70 -7.91 -7.15 -8.78
C GLY A 70 -7.36 -5.92 -8.08
N ILE A 71 -6.35 -5.29 -8.69
CA ILE A 71 -5.70 -4.07 -8.17
C ILE A 71 -6.69 -2.93 -8.10
N GLU A 72 -7.46 -2.67 -9.17
CA GLU A 72 -8.43 -1.57 -9.18
C GLU A 72 -9.43 -1.68 -8.02
N ARG A 73 -10.00 -2.87 -7.81
CA ARG A 73 -10.93 -3.12 -6.69
C ARG A 73 -10.26 -3.00 -5.32
N TYR A 74 -9.00 -3.40 -5.22
CA TYR A 74 -8.23 -3.27 -3.98
C TYR A 74 -7.99 -1.79 -3.65
N MET A 75 -7.63 -0.98 -4.65
CA MET A 75 -7.41 0.46 -4.49
C MET A 75 -8.70 1.18 -4.10
N ASP A 76 -9.82 0.88 -4.77
CA ASP A 76 -11.14 1.41 -4.40
C ASP A 76 -11.50 1.10 -2.92
N ALA A 77 -11.22 -0.13 -2.49
CA ALA A 77 -11.50 -0.54 -1.12
C ALA A 77 -10.58 0.17 -0.11
N ARG A 78 -9.30 0.36 -0.46
CA ARG A 78 -8.32 1.09 0.34
C ARG A 78 -8.68 2.56 0.50
N GLU A 79 -9.07 3.23 -0.58
CA GLU A 79 -9.50 4.64 -0.53
C GLU A 79 -10.72 4.82 0.37
N ARG A 80 -11.73 3.96 0.23
CA ARG A 80 -12.90 3.98 1.11
C ARG A 80 -12.57 3.72 2.57
N ALA A 81 -11.62 2.82 2.83
CA ALA A 81 -11.16 2.56 4.19
C ALA A 81 -10.47 3.80 4.80
N ALA A 82 -9.60 4.47 4.04
CA ALA A 82 -8.95 5.70 4.49
C ALA A 82 -9.96 6.83 4.77
N GLU A 83 -10.98 7.01 3.91
CA GLU A 83 -12.05 7.96 4.17
C GLU A 83 -12.83 7.66 5.46
N LEU A 84 -13.07 6.37 5.74
CA LEU A 84 -13.76 5.94 6.96
C LEU A 84 -12.91 6.20 8.20
N ASP A 85 -11.61 5.91 8.15
CA ASP A 85 -10.67 6.20 9.24
C ASP A 85 -10.60 7.70 9.54
N GLU A 86 -10.60 8.57 8.53
CA GLU A 86 -10.67 10.02 8.73
C GLU A 86 -11.99 10.46 9.40
N LYS A 87 -13.12 9.85 9.02
CA LYS A 87 -14.42 10.13 9.63
C LYS A 87 -14.47 9.67 11.08
N ILE A 88 -13.91 8.50 11.38
CA ILE A 88 -13.79 7.97 12.75
C ILE A 88 -12.94 8.93 13.57
N LYS A 89 -11.75 9.29 13.10
CA LYS A 89 -10.86 10.21 13.81
C LYS A 89 -11.53 11.55 14.11
N ARG A 90 -12.23 12.15 13.13
CA ARG A 90 -13.00 13.38 13.35
C ARG A 90 -14.08 13.20 14.41
N THR A 91 -14.73 12.05 14.42
CA THR A 91 -15.78 11.75 15.40
C THR A 91 -15.18 11.60 16.80
N ASP A 92 -14.04 10.92 16.93
CA ASP A 92 -13.31 10.80 18.19
C ASP A 92 -12.87 12.17 18.71
N ASP A 93 -12.32 13.03 17.83
CA ASP A 93 -11.93 14.40 18.19
C ASP A 93 -13.14 15.22 18.72
N LEU A 94 -14.32 15.06 18.11
CA LEU A 94 -15.55 15.72 18.56
C LEU A 94 -16.07 15.15 19.89
N ILE A 95 -15.92 13.85 20.13
CA ILE A 95 -16.27 13.24 21.41
C ILE A 95 -15.38 13.78 22.51
N ASP A 96 -14.08 13.88 22.26
CA ASP A 96 -13.12 14.43 23.22
C ASP A 96 -13.47 15.88 23.57
N GLU A 97 -13.81 16.71 22.58
CA GLU A 97 -14.29 18.09 22.81
C GLU A 97 -15.50 18.13 23.75
N ILE A 98 -16.52 17.31 23.51
CA ILE A 98 -17.73 17.24 24.35
C ILE A 98 -17.42 16.77 25.77
N VAL A 99 -16.54 15.76 25.93
CA VAL A 99 -16.19 15.21 27.24
C VAL A 99 -15.40 16.21 28.09
N TYR A 100 -14.58 17.07 27.48
CA TYR A 100 -13.86 18.13 28.18
C TYR A 100 -14.76 19.30 28.63
N GLU A 101 -15.96 19.45 28.06
CA GLU A 101 -16.95 20.48 28.44
C GLU A 101 -17.87 20.07 29.62
N LEU A 102 -17.78 18.82 30.12
CA LEU A 102 -18.56 18.28 31.24
C LEU A 102 -17.81 18.34 32.59
#